data_AF-A0A8I5TPD3-F1
#
_entry.id   AF-A0A8I5TPD3-F1
#
_cell.length_a   1.000
_cell.length_b   1.000
_cell.length_c   1.000
_cell.angle_alpha   90.00
_cell.angle_beta   90.00
_cell.angle_gamma   90.00
#
_symmetry.space_group_name_H-M   'P 1'
#
loop_
_entity.id
_entity.type
_entity.pdbx_description
1 polymer ?
#
loop_
_entity_poly.entity_id
_entity_poly.type
_entity_poly.pdbx_seq_one_letter_code
_entity_poly.pdbx_strand_id
1 'polypeptide(L)'
;MCNTPTYCDLGKAAEDVFNKGYGFGMVKIDLKTKSCSAVEFSTSGHAYTDTGKASGNLEPECKVCTYGLPFTQKRNTDNTLGTEISLESKLAWDLKLNVV
;
A
#
# COMPACT_ATOMS: atom_id res chain seq x y z
N MET A 1 -1.82 25.08 -6.06
CA MET A 1 -1.12 24.26 -7.06
C MET A 1 -2.15 23.28 -7.61
N CYS A 2 -2.46 23.38 -8.91
CA CYS A 2 -3.52 22.60 -9.55
C CYS A 2 -2.96 21.24 -9.93
N ASN A 3 -3.04 20.27 -9.02
CA ASN A 3 -2.96 18.86 -9.41
C ASN A 3 -4.38 18.44 -9.77
N THR A 4 -4.63 18.20 -11.05
CA THR A 4 -5.87 17.55 -11.49
C THR A 4 -5.92 16.15 -10.87
N PRO A 5 -6.88 15.86 -9.98
CA PRO A 5 -7.02 14.52 -9.43
C PRO A 5 -7.21 13.53 -10.57
N THR A 6 -6.59 12.36 -10.46
CA THR A 6 -6.85 11.30 -11.43
C THR A 6 -8.32 10.88 -11.30
N TYR A 7 -8.90 10.27 -12.33
CA TYR A 7 -10.26 9.74 -12.24
C TYR A 7 -10.44 8.81 -11.03
N CYS A 8 -9.40 8.07 -10.67
CA CYS A 8 -9.36 7.19 -9.49
C CYS A 8 -9.36 7.94 -8.15
N ASP A 9 -8.96 9.21 -8.12
CA ASP A 9 -8.96 10.03 -6.91
C ASP A 9 -10.29 10.78 -6.70
N LEU A 10 -11.23 10.72 -7.66
CA LEU A 10 -12.56 11.32 -7.52
C LEU A 10 -13.35 10.57 -6.43
N GLY A 11 -13.73 11.26 -5.37
CA GLY A 11 -14.48 10.67 -4.24
C GLY A 11 -13.60 10.00 -3.17
N LYS A 12 -12.30 9.83 -3.42
CA LYS A 12 -11.35 9.24 -2.45
C LYS A 12 -11.31 10.00 -1.12
N ALA A 13 -11.44 11.32 -1.14
CA ALA A 13 -11.51 12.13 0.07
C ALA A 13 -12.75 11.83 0.93
N ALA A 14 -13.90 11.58 0.28
CA ALA A 14 -15.12 11.18 0.98
C ALA A 14 -14.98 9.75 1.53
N GLU A 15 -14.50 8.83 0.70
CA GLU A 15 -14.23 7.44 1.08
C GLU A 15 -13.29 7.37 2.30
N ASP A 16 -12.20 8.15 2.31
CA ASP A 16 -11.25 8.22 3.41
C ASP A 16 -11.91 8.61 4.73
N VAL A 17 -12.88 9.53 4.72
CA VAL A 17 -13.61 9.97 5.91
C VAL A 17 -14.48 8.85 6.48
N PHE A 18 -15.07 8.03 5.62
CA PHE A 18 -15.93 6.92 6.05
C PHE A 18 -15.14 5.66 6.43
N ASN A 19 -13.95 5.46 5.87
CA ASN A 19 -13.18 4.24 6.08
C ASN A 19 -12.08 4.37 7.15
N LYS A 20 -11.49 5.56 7.36
CA LYS A 20 -10.41 5.73 8.34
C LYS A 20 -10.95 5.67 9.77
N GLY A 21 -10.40 4.75 10.57
CA GLY A 21 -10.70 4.61 12.00
C GLY A 21 -11.92 3.74 12.31
N TYR A 22 -12.61 3.23 11.30
CA TYR A 22 -13.77 2.35 11.46
C TYR A 22 -13.33 0.88 11.36
N GLY A 23 -13.14 0.24 12.52
CA GLY A 23 -12.75 -1.17 12.65
C GLY A 23 -13.69 -1.98 13.53
N PHE A 24 -15.00 -1.83 13.33
CA PHE A 24 -15.98 -2.57 14.12
C PHE A 24 -15.88 -4.06 13.84
N GLY A 25 -15.81 -4.87 14.89
CA GLY A 25 -15.71 -6.31 14.77
C GLY A 25 -14.33 -6.83 14.33
N MET A 26 -13.31 -5.97 14.26
CA MET A 26 -11.95 -6.40 13.94
C MET A 26 -10.88 -5.73 14.81
N VAL A 27 -9.89 -6.51 15.22
CA VAL A 27 -8.65 -6.01 15.82
C VAL A 27 -7.61 -5.94 14.71
N LYS A 28 -7.14 -4.72 14.41
CA LYS A 28 -6.09 -4.47 13.43
C LYS A 28 -4.80 -4.05 14.12
N ILE A 29 -3.69 -4.67 13.77
CA ILE A 29 -2.34 -4.31 14.18
C ILE A 29 -1.56 -3.95 12.93
N ASP A 30 -1.09 -2.72 12.84
CA ASP A 30 -0.23 -2.24 11.75
C ASP A 30 1.18 -1.97 12.29
N LEU A 31 2.18 -2.59 11.70
CA LEU A 31 3.60 -2.35 11.96
C LEU A 31 4.25 -1.77 10.71
N LYS A 32 4.70 -0.52 10.80
CA LYS A 32 5.46 0.13 9.71
C LYS A 32 6.88 0.43 10.16
N THR A 33 7.85 -0.20 9.52
CA THR A 33 9.27 -0.05 9.82
C THR A 33 9.99 0.57 8.63
N LYS A 34 10.83 1.56 8.89
CA LYS A 34 11.70 2.16 7.87
C LYS A 34 13.13 1.71 8.13
N SER A 35 13.73 1.03 7.17
CA SER A 35 15.13 0.63 7.23
C SER A 35 16.05 1.76 6.73
N CYS A 36 17.28 1.81 7.23
CA CYS A 36 18.32 2.73 6.75
C CYS A 36 18.62 2.53 5.25
N SER A 37 18.31 1.36 4.69
CA SER A 37 18.51 1.03 3.28
C SER A 37 17.36 1.50 2.35
N ALA A 38 16.55 2.48 2.76
CA ALA A 38 15.40 3.00 2.00
C ALA A 38 14.30 1.98 1.66
N VAL A 39 14.26 0.87 2.42
CA VAL A 39 13.19 -0.13 2.37
C VAL A 39 12.20 0.16 3.51
N GLU A 40 10.92 0.29 3.18
CA GLU A 40 9.82 0.36 4.14
C GLU A 40 9.11 -0.99 4.19
N PHE A 41 9.01 -1.59 5.37
CA PHE A 41 8.22 -2.79 5.59
C PHE A 41 6.93 -2.40 6.28
N SER A 42 5.79 -2.72 5.65
CA SER A 42 4.47 -2.58 6.26
C SER A 42 3.89 -3.96 6.47
N THR A 43 3.64 -4.34 7.72
CA THR A 43 3.01 -5.62 8.08
C THR A 43 1.72 -5.31 8.79
N SER A 44 0.60 -5.87 8.34
CA SER A 44 -0.69 -5.75 9.01
C SER A 44 -1.23 -7.11 9.41
N GLY A 45 -1.74 -7.21 10.63
CA GLY A 45 -2.46 -8.36 11.16
C GLY A 45 -3.89 -7.95 11.50
N HIS A 46 -4.85 -8.76 11.08
CA HIS A 46 -6.27 -8.54 11.31
C HIS A 46 -6.86 -9.77 11.98
N ALA A 47 -7.64 -9.57 13.05
CA ALA A 47 -8.42 -10.62 13.68
C ALA A 47 -9.89 -10.18 13.75
N TYR A 48 -10.78 -10.98 13.17
CA TYR A 48 -12.21 -10.73 13.10
C TYR A 48 -12.89 -11.35 14.33
N THR A 49 -13.55 -10.53 15.14
CA THR A 49 -14.18 -10.97 16.40
C THR A 49 -15.51 -11.69 16.16
N ASP A 50 -16.12 -11.50 14.99
CA ASP A 50 -17.39 -12.14 14.58
C ASP A 50 -17.19 -13.59 14.11
N THR A 51 -16.10 -13.88 13.38
CA THR A 51 -15.82 -15.19 12.80
C THR A 51 -14.67 -15.94 13.49
N GLY A 52 -13.92 -15.27 14.37
CA GLY A 52 -12.71 -15.80 15.01
C GLY A 52 -11.54 -16.02 14.03
N LYS A 53 -11.67 -15.54 12.78
CA LYS A 53 -10.64 -15.70 11.74
C LYS A 53 -9.56 -14.63 11.89
N ALA A 54 -8.32 -15.00 11.61
CA ALA A 54 -7.20 -14.08 11.53
C ALA A 54 -6.60 -14.08 10.12
N SER A 55 -6.28 -12.90 9.61
CA SER A 55 -5.55 -12.72 8.35
C SER A 55 -4.35 -11.80 8.56
N GLY A 56 -3.28 -12.07 7.81
CA GLY A 56 -2.07 -11.26 7.82
C GLY A 56 -1.71 -10.83 6.40
N ASN A 57 -1.13 -9.64 6.31
CA ASN A 57 -0.62 -9.07 5.08
C ASN A 57 0.78 -8.49 5.35
N LEU A 58 1.67 -8.70 4.40
CA LEU A 58 3.05 -8.27 4.43
C LEU A 58 3.34 -7.52 3.12
N GLU A 59 3.62 -6.24 3.24
CA GLU A 59 3.91 -5.32 2.14
C GLU A 59 5.32 -4.73 2.32
N PRO A 60 6.38 -5.40 1.83
CA PRO A 60 7.66 -4.77 1.57
C PRO A 60 7.52 -3.77 0.41
N GLU A 61 7.67 -2.49 0.74
CA GLU A 61 7.78 -1.39 -0.21
C GLU A 61 9.23 -0.91 -0.22
N CYS A 62 9.93 -1.12 -1.32
CA CYS A 62 11.24 -0.54 -1.53
C CYS A 62 11.15 0.72 -2.36
N LYS A 63 11.31 1.89 -1.73
CA LYS A 63 11.23 3.17 -2.43
C LYS A 63 12.42 3.43 -3.35
N VAL A 64 13.57 2.81 -3.08
CA VAL A 64 14.84 3.07 -3.78
C VAL A 64 15.63 1.77 -3.99
N CYS A 65 14.98 0.72 -4.49
CA CYS A 65 15.72 -0.47 -4.92
C CYS A 65 16.19 -0.23 -6.36
N THR A 66 17.51 -0.16 -6.55
CA THR A 66 18.24 -0.20 -7.84
C THR A 66 17.58 0.56 -9.01
N TYR A 67 18.18 1.68 -9.40
CA TYR A 67 17.79 2.53 -10.55
C TYR A 67 16.69 3.59 -10.31
N GLY A 68 16.21 3.77 -9.08
CA GLY A 68 15.22 4.80 -8.74
C GLY A 68 13.79 4.39 -9.11
N LEU A 69 13.52 3.10 -9.03
CA LEU A 69 12.24 2.45 -9.29
C LEU A 69 11.65 1.95 -7.97
N PRO A 70 10.55 2.54 -7.45
CA PRO A 70 9.84 1.95 -6.35
C PRO A 70 9.26 0.58 -6.72
N PHE A 71 9.55 -0.42 -5.89
CA PHE A 71 9.09 -1.79 -6.01
C PHE A 71 8.26 -2.13 -4.77
N THR A 72 7.02 -2.55 -4.98
CA THR A 72 6.12 -2.94 -3.89
C THR A 72 5.70 -4.38 -4.10
N GLN A 73 6.01 -5.25 -3.15
CA GLN A 73 5.54 -6.63 -3.18
C GLN A 73 4.56 -6.82 -2.04
N LYS A 74 3.39 -7.36 -2.35
CA LYS A 74 2.31 -7.63 -1.40
C LYS A 74 2.14 -9.14 -1.24
N ARG A 75 2.20 -9.65 -0.01
CA ARG A 75 2.01 -11.05 0.30
C ARG A 75 0.97 -11.21 1.41
N ASN A 76 -0.06 -12.01 1.15
CA ASN A 76 -1.11 -12.32 2.13
C ASN A 76 -0.95 -13.73 2.71
N THR A 77 -1.58 -13.99 3.87
CA THR A 77 -1.65 -15.33 4.48
C THR A 77 -2.38 -16.36 3.61
N ASP A 78 -3.29 -15.92 2.72
CA ASP A 78 -3.93 -16.75 1.70
C ASP A 78 -3.02 -17.09 0.50
N ASN A 79 -1.70 -16.95 0.68
CA ASN A 79 -0.66 -17.22 -0.30
C ASN A 79 -0.79 -16.43 -1.62
N THR A 80 -1.50 -15.30 -1.59
CA THR A 80 -1.55 -14.36 -2.73
C THR A 80 -0.28 -13.52 -2.74
N LEU A 81 0.39 -13.45 -3.90
CA LEU A 81 1.56 -12.62 -4.13
C LEU A 81 1.27 -11.63 -5.25
N GLY A 82 1.23 -10.34 -4.92
CA GLY A 82 1.16 -9.24 -5.88
C GLY A 82 2.51 -8.55 -5.97
N THR A 83 2.94 -8.20 -7.18
CA THR A 83 4.19 -7.46 -7.40
C THR A 83 3.90 -6.24 -8.24
N GLU A 84 4.09 -5.07 -7.67
CA GLU A 84 3.88 -3.79 -8.32
C GLU A 84 5.22 -3.08 -8.54
N ILE A 85 5.41 -2.56 -9.75
CA ILE A 85 6.59 -1.78 -10.13
C ILE A 85 6.11 -0.43 -10.65
N SER A 86 6.56 0.65 -10.02
CA SER A 86 6.23 2.01 -10.42
C SER A 86 7.45 2.75 -10.99
N LEU A 87 7.29 3.40 -12.13
CA LEU A 87 8.28 4.27 -12.77
C LEU A 87 7.74 5.70 -12.82
N GLU A 88 8.33 6.59 -12.02
CA GLU A 88 7.97 8.01 -11.99
C GLU A 88 9.04 8.87 -12.65
N SER A 89 8.61 9.74 -13.57
CA SER A 89 9.36 10.89 -14.10
C SER A 89 10.73 10.57 -14.76
N LYS A 90 10.98 9.31 -15.13
CA LYS A 90 12.21 8.88 -15.82
C LYS A 90 12.11 8.90 -17.35
N LEU A 91 10.91 8.71 -17.91
CA LEU A 91 10.68 8.68 -19.35
C LEU A 91 10.28 10.06 -19.91
N ALA A 92 9.42 10.78 -19.18
CA ALA A 92 9.00 12.14 -19.47
C ALA A 92 8.64 12.87 -18.17
N TRP A 93 8.70 14.21 -18.17
CA TRP A 93 8.28 15.03 -17.03
C TRP A 93 6.81 14.76 -16.69
N ASP A 94 6.52 14.51 -15.42
CA ASP A 94 5.18 14.26 -14.89
C ASP A 94 4.51 12.94 -15.38
N LEU A 95 5.28 11.99 -15.93
CA LEU A 95 4.76 10.68 -16.30
C LEU A 95 4.93 9.65 -15.17
N LYS A 96 3.84 9.05 -14.73
CA LYS A 96 3.83 7.88 -13.82
C LYS A 96 3.32 6.65 -14.55
N LEU A 97 4.16 5.62 -14.63
CA LEU A 97 3.80 4.29 -15.13
C LEU A 97 3.74 3.33 -13.96
N ASN A 98 2.68 2.53 -13.90
CA ASN A 98 2.51 1.49 -12.89
C ASN A 98 2.24 0.15 -13.60
N VAL A 99 3.01 -0.88 -13.24
CA VAL A 99 2.85 -2.26 -13.69
C VAL A 99 2.44 -3.09 -12.48
N VAL A 100 1.24 -3.69 -12.55
CA VAL A 100 0.60 -4.50 -11.51
C VAL A 100 0.57 -5.97 -11.91
#